data_AF-A0A176YZE9-F1
#
_entry.id   AF-A0A176YZE9-F1
#
_cell.length_a   1.000
_cell.length_b   1.000
_cell.length_c   1.000
_cell.angle_alpha   90.00
_cell.angle_beta   90.00
_cell.angle_gamma   90.00
#
_symmetry.space_group_name_H-M   'P 1'
#
loop_
_entity.id
_entity.type
_entity.pdbx_description
1 polymer ?
#
loop_
_entity_poly.entity_id
_entity_poly.type
_entity_poly.pdbx_seq_one_letter_code
_entity_poly.pdbx_strand_id
1 'polypeptide(L)' 'MRVISGVYDPEDLSALGKIFDDAISALPQSMRTPANRAEIAKLILRRAGQAEVDVLRKLMAAIAA' A
#
# COMPACT_ATOMS: atom_id res chain seq x y z
N MET A 1 12.68 10.85 15.24
CA MET A 1 12.13 11.61 14.10
C MET A 1 12.69 10.99 12.83
N ARG A 2 11.96 10.06 12.18
CA ARG A 2 12.45 9.39 10.96
C ARG A 2 12.21 10.33 9.77
N VAL A 3 13.30 10.87 9.24
CA VAL A 3 13.31 11.58 7.96
C VAL A 3 13.12 10.52 6.88
N ILE A 4 12.04 10.63 6.10
CA ILE A 4 11.78 9.78 4.93
C ILE A 4 12.76 10.25 3.86
N SER A 5 13.99 9.75 3.92
CA SER A 5 15.05 10.06 2.97
C SER A 5 14.81 9.30 1.66
N GLY A 6 13.87 9.78 0.86
CA GLY A 6 14.00 9.92 -0.60
C GLY A 6 14.16 8.71 -1.53
N VAL A 7 14.50 7.50 -1.10
CA VAL A 7 14.71 6.38 -2.02
C VAL A 7 14.17 5.09 -1.41
N TYR A 8 13.04 4.62 -1.93
CA TYR A 8 12.63 3.24 -1.70
C TYR A 8 13.58 2.33 -2.48
N ASP A 9 14.10 1.30 -1.84
CA ASP A 9 14.85 0.27 -2.57
C ASP A 9 13.91 -0.47 -3.55
N PRO A 10 14.43 -1.06 -4.63
CA PRO A 10 13.62 -1.79 -5.60
C PRO A 10 12.76 -2.89 -4.94
N GLU A 11 13.30 -3.56 -3.92
CA GLU A 11 12.53 -4.53 -3.11
C GLU A 11 11.33 -3.92 -2.39
N ASP A 12 11.50 -2.73 -1.82
CA ASP A 12 10.43 -2.01 -1.11
C ASP A 12 9.35 -1.56 -2.08
N LEU A 13 9.74 -1.04 -3.25
CA LEU A 13 8.79 -0.69 -4.31
C LEU A 13 8.04 -1.91 -4.83
N SER A 14 8.71 -3.05 -4.98
CA SER A 14 8.07 -4.31 -5.37
C SER A 14 7.06 -4.78 -4.31
N ALA A 15 7.43 -4.71 -3.04
CA ALA A 15 6.54 -5.04 -1.93
C ALA A 15 5.31 -4.11 -1.86
N LEU A 16 5.50 -2.80 -2.04
CA LEU A 16 4.41 -1.82 -2.07
C LEU A 16 3.52 -2.00 -3.30
N GLY A 17 4.09 -2.34 -4.45
CA GLY A 17 3.35 -2.69 -5.67
C GLY A 17 2.45 -3.90 -5.46
N LYS A 18 2.97 -4.97 -4.84
CA LYS A 18 2.15 -6.15 -4.51
C LYS A 18 1.00 -5.81 -3.57
N ILE A 19 1.25 -5.01 -2.53
CA ILE A 19 0.20 -4.58 -1.59
C ILE A 19 -0.88 -3.77 -2.31
N PHE A 20 -0.47 -2.92 -3.26
CA PHE A 20 -1.41 -2.15 -4.07
C PHE A 20 -2.28 -3.06 -4.94
N ASP A 21 -1.68 -4.01 -5.66
CA ASP A 21 -2.43 -4.94 -6.52
C ASP A 21 -3.40 -5.81 -5.71
N ASP A 22 -2.95 -6.32 -4.57
CA ASP A 22 -3.79 -7.09 -3.64
C ASP A 22 -4.98 -6.23 -3.16
N ALA A 23 -4.75 -4.96 -2.78
CA ALA A 23 -5.80 -4.04 -2.35
C ALA A 23 -6.82 -3.72 -3.46
N ILE A 24 -6.38 -3.56 -4.71
CA ILE A 24 -7.30 -3.36 -5.85
C ILE A 24 -8.09 -4.63 -6.15
N SER A 25 -7.46 -5.81 -6.03
CA SER A 25 -8.13 -7.10 -6.25
C SER A 25 -9.23 -7.37 -5.21
N ALA A 26 -9.05 -6.92 -3.97
CA ALA A 26 -10.03 -7.06 -2.90
C ALA A 26 -11.24 -6.13 -3.07
N LEU A 27 -11.12 -5.05 -3.85
CA LEU A 27 -12.23 -4.15 -4.10
C LEU A 27 -13.27 -4.75 -5.06
N PRO A 28 -14.57 -4.46 -4.86
CA PRO A 28 -15.61 -4.71 -5.86
C PRO A 28 -15.32 -3.97 -7.17
N GLN A 29 -15.73 -4.53 -8.32
CA GLN A 29 -15.46 -3.93 -9.64
C GLN A 29 -15.92 -2.48 -9.77
N SER A 30 -17.08 -2.13 -9.17
CA SER A 30 -17.62 -0.76 -9.14
C SER A 30 -16.72 0.24 -8.42
N MET A 31 -15.84 -0.24 -7.52
CA MET A 31 -14.90 0.58 -6.75
C MET A 31 -13.49 0.56 -7.32
N ARG A 32 -13.19 -0.23 -8.36
CA ARG A 32 -11.86 -0.28 -9.03
C ARG A 32 -11.67 0.89 -10.02
N THR A 33 -12.10 2.08 -9.63
CA THR A 33 -11.99 3.28 -10.46
C THR A 33 -10.58 3.87 -10.38
N PRO A 34 -10.12 4.62 -11.40
CA PRO A 34 -8.83 5.31 -11.35
C PRO A 34 -8.68 6.23 -10.13
N ALA A 35 -9.77 6.89 -9.70
CA ALA A 35 -9.78 7.75 -8.52
C ALA A 35 -9.51 6.96 -7.23
N ASN A 36 -10.20 5.84 -7.02
CA ASN A 36 -10.00 5.00 -5.84
C ASN A 36 -8.61 4.34 -5.85
N ARG A 37 -8.09 3.97 -7.02
CA ARG A 37 -6.71 3.49 -7.18
C ARG A 37 -5.70 4.55 -6.74
N ALA A 38 -5.87 5.80 -7.14
CA ALA A 38 -4.97 6.89 -6.73
C ALA A 38 -5.01 7.13 -5.21
N GLU A 39 -6.20 7.11 -4.60
CA GLU A 39 -6.34 7.26 -3.14
C GLU A 39 -5.71 6.11 -2.37
N ILE A 40 -5.87 4.87 -2.84
CA ILE A 40 -5.22 3.69 -2.24
C ILE A 40 -3.69 3.80 -2.35
N ALA A 41 -3.16 4.18 -3.51
CA ALA A 41 -1.71 4.38 -3.68
C ALA A 41 -1.17 5.44 -2.71
N LYS A 42 -1.87 6.58 -2.56
CA LYS A 42 -1.50 7.62 -1.58
C LYS A 42 -1.53 7.10 -0.15
N LEU A 43 -2.55 6.33 0.22
CA LEU A 43 -2.67 5.73 1.56
C LEU A 43 -1.52 4.75 1.86
N ILE A 44 -1.16 3.91 0.90
CA ILE A 44 -0.06 2.95 1.00
C ILE A 44 1.27 3.69 1.17
N LEU A 45 1.56 4.67 0.30
CA LEU A 45 2.80 5.45 0.37
C LEU A 45 2.91 6.28 1.66
N ARG A 46 1.79 6.88 2.11
CA ARG A 46 1.76 7.64 3.37
C ARG A 46 2.05 6.74 4.56
N ARG A 47 1.48 5.53 4.59
CA ARG A 47 1.73 4.57 5.68
C ARG A 47 3.14 3.98 5.62
N ALA A 48 3.66 3.69 4.42
CA ALA A 48 5.04 3.25 4.23
C ALA A 48 6.05 4.29 4.73
N GLY A 49 5.78 5.58 4.51
CA GLY A 49 6.60 6.67 5.02
C GLY A 49 6.46 6.94 6.52
N GLN A 50 5.34 6.58 7.15
CA GLN A 50 5.08 6.92 8.56
C GLN A 50 5.64 5.90 9.57
N ALA A 51 5.62 4.60 9.28
CA ALA A 51 6.40 3.54 9.95
C ALA A 51 5.97 2.14 9.46
N GLU A 52 6.98 1.30 9.21
CA GLU A 52 7.00 -0.16 9.05
C GLU A 52 5.88 -0.76 8.18
N VAL A 53 6.26 -1.05 6.94
CA VAL A 53 5.55 -1.88 5.95
C VAL A 53 4.92 -3.14 6.58
N ASP A 54 5.50 -3.67 7.65
CA ASP A 54 4.97 -4.79 8.44
C ASP A 54 3.59 -4.55 9.06
N VAL A 55 3.26 -3.32 9.49
CA VAL A 55 1.92 -2.99 10.00
C VAL A 55 0.90 -3.02 8.86
N LEU A 56 1.30 -2.56 7.67
CA LEU A 56 0.45 -2.57 6.49
C LEU A 56 0.17 -4.02 6.01
N ARG A 57 1.20 -4.87 6.02
CA ARG A 57 1.07 -6.30 5.71
C ARG A 57 0.15 -7.02 6.70
N LYS A 58 0.29 -6.77 8.00
CA LYS A 58 -0.58 -7.37 9.03
C LYS A 58 -2.04 -6.96 8.86
N LEU A 59 -2.29 -5.69 8.53
CA LEU A 59 -3.65 -5.20 8.29
C LEU A 59 -4.28 -5.86 7.05
N MET A 60 -3.53 -5.98 5.96
CA MET A 60 -4.02 -6.65 4.74
C MET A 60 -4.32 -8.14 4.96
N ALA A 61 -3.46 -8.85 5.68
CA ALA A 61 -3.69 -10.25 6.04
C ALA A 61 -4.96 -10.43 6.89
N ALA A 62 -5.25 -9.50 7.80
CA ALA A 62 -6.44 -9.55 8.65
C ALA A 62 -7.75 -9.24 7.90
N ILE A 63 -7.70 -8.53 6.77
CA ILE A 63 -8.89 -8.22 5.95
C ILE A 63 -9.19 -9.36 4.95
N ALA A 64 -8.19 -10.17 4.60
CA ALA A 64 -8.32 -11.28 3.66
C ALA A 64 -8.76 -12.62 4.29
N ALA A 65 -8.96 -12.67 5.61
CA ALA A 65 -9.42 -13.84 6.36
C ALA A 65 -10.89 -13.65 6.80
#